data_AF-A0A7S4KYT1-F1
#
_entry.id   AF-A0A7S4KYT1-F1
#
_cell.length_a   1.000
_cell.length_b   1.000
_cell.length_c   1.000
_cell.angle_alpha   90.00
_cell.angle_beta   90.00
_cell.angle_gamma   90.00
#
_symmetry.space_group_name_H-M   'P 1'
#
loop_
_entity.id
_entity.type
_entity.pdbx_description
1 polymer ?
#
loop_
_entity_poly.entity_id
_entity_poly.type
_entity_poly.pdbx_seq_one_letter_code
_entity_poly.pdbx_strand_id
1 'polypeptide(L)'
;KVEEEEEEEAVEKVAEPRTPEDSQVKQEEDKDEEILIQEKKEKQEEKEIETARGGDGGEEEEMQEGKQEEAGAAMEMDTEKKKGNDSEDEDAEDYEFGYHDGNVYSLQGYKKMADSWKETFFERSIKSITQDETERMYWRVLDHPETAVEVEYGSELHTTIHGSAFPTAGNPRNPLDNTSANSAYSRSAWNLNNLNSCTLLSYVKEDIPGVISPWIYAGMCFSTFCWHNEDHYLYSINYLWEGEPKQWYGVSGEEADAFEQAAREYAPELFLQEPDVLFRLVTMIPPSYLKQKG
;
A
#
# COMPACT_ATOMS: atom_id res chain seq x y z
N LYS A 1 -17.92 1.21 82.07
CA LYS A 1 -17.95 0.30 80.91
C LYS A 1 -19.09 0.78 80.04
N VAL A 2 -18.75 1.61 79.07
CA VAL A 2 -19.66 2.13 78.05
C VAL A 2 -18.95 1.86 76.75
N GLU A 3 -19.67 1.19 75.85
CA GLU A 3 -19.24 0.64 74.57
C GLU A 3 -18.97 1.77 73.56
N GLU A 4 -17.92 1.62 72.76
CA GLU A 4 -17.66 2.46 71.59
C GLU A 4 -18.32 1.78 70.37
N GLU A 5 -19.25 2.49 69.73
CA GLU A 5 -19.83 2.14 68.43
C GLU A 5 -18.99 2.80 67.32
N GLU A 6 -18.56 2.00 66.34
CA GLU A 6 -17.93 2.47 65.09
C GLU A 6 -19.03 2.89 64.10
N GLU A 7 -19.01 4.14 63.63
CA GLU A 7 -19.80 4.61 62.49
C GLU A 7 -18.99 4.46 61.18
N GLU A 8 -19.51 3.68 60.23
CA GLU A 8 -19.05 3.61 58.84
C GLU A 8 -19.53 4.85 58.05
N GLU A 9 -18.59 5.62 57.48
CA GLU A 9 -18.89 6.73 56.57
C GLU A 9 -18.96 6.23 55.13
N ALA A 10 -20.16 6.25 54.52
CA ALA A 10 -20.39 5.90 53.13
C ALA A 10 -19.99 7.07 52.21
N VAL A 11 -18.97 6.86 51.36
CA VAL A 11 -18.55 7.82 50.32
C VAL A 11 -19.41 7.63 49.06
N GLU A 12 -20.31 8.58 48.81
CA GLU A 12 -21.08 8.69 47.58
C GLU A 12 -20.18 9.18 46.43
N LYS A 13 -19.92 8.35 45.42
CA LYS A 13 -19.20 8.74 44.20
C LYS A 13 -20.11 9.60 43.31
N VAL A 14 -19.87 10.91 43.31
CA VAL A 14 -20.45 11.84 42.34
C VAL A 14 -19.84 11.56 40.96
N ALA A 15 -20.68 11.20 39.98
CA ALA A 15 -20.26 11.05 38.59
C ALA A 15 -20.05 12.44 37.95
N GLU A 16 -18.88 12.66 37.36
CA GLU A 16 -18.56 13.89 36.62
C GLU A 16 -19.43 14.02 35.35
N PRO A 17 -19.79 15.25 34.95
CA PRO A 17 -20.60 15.47 33.76
C PRO A 17 -19.79 15.21 32.49
N ARG A 18 -20.26 14.27 31.66
CA ARG A 18 -19.66 13.94 30.35
C ARG A 18 -19.73 15.15 29.41
N THR A 19 -18.62 15.43 28.73
CA THR A 19 -18.53 16.53 27.77
C THR A 19 -19.09 16.12 26.40
N PRO A 20 -19.48 17.08 25.53
CA PRO A 20 -19.94 16.77 24.17
C PRO A 20 -18.88 16.05 23.32
N GLU A 21 -17.59 16.28 23.59
CA GLU A 21 -16.47 15.64 22.89
C GLU A 21 -16.39 14.13 23.19
N ASP A 22 -16.61 13.71 24.44
CA ASP A 22 -16.64 12.28 24.82
C ASP A 22 -17.78 11.51 24.15
N SER A 23 -18.87 12.20 23.80
CA SER A 23 -20.00 11.61 23.09
C SER A 23 -19.76 11.51 21.58
N GLN A 24 -18.93 12.39 21.02
CA GLN A 24 -18.53 12.35 19.61
C GLN A 24 -17.47 11.26 19.37
N VAL A 25 -16.46 11.15 20.25
CA VAL A 25 -15.44 10.10 20.18
C VAL A 25 -16.09 8.72 20.25
N LYS A 26 -17.06 8.54 21.16
CA LYS A 26 -17.77 7.27 21.29
C LYS A 26 -18.65 6.94 20.07
N GLN A 27 -19.22 7.95 19.41
CA GLN A 27 -19.99 7.76 18.17
C GLN A 27 -19.10 7.47 16.95
N GLU A 28 -17.84 7.90 16.96
CA GLU A 28 -16.85 7.53 15.94
C GLU A 28 -16.32 6.10 16.17
N GLU A 29 -16.00 5.75 17.42
CA GLU A 29 -15.61 4.37 17.79
C GLU A 29 -16.70 3.34 17.46
N ASP A 30 -17.97 3.64 17.78
CA ASP A 30 -19.10 2.76 17.47
C ASP A 30 -19.29 2.57 15.94
N LYS A 31 -18.94 3.58 15.11
CA LYS A 31 -18.99 3.49 13.65
C LYS A 31 -17.85 2.69 13.06
N ASP A 32 -16.65 2.83 13.61
CA ASP A 32 -15.47 2.06 13.19
C ASP A 32 -15.66 0.57 13.50
N GLU A 33 -16.27 0.21 14.63
CA GLU A 33 -16.66 -1.18 14.92
C GLU A 33 -17.71 -1.72 13.94
N GLU A 34 -18.70 -0.90 13.54
CA GLU A 34 -19.76 -1.30 12.61
C GLU A 34 -19.22 -1.57 11.19
N ILE A 35 -18.25 -0.77 10.73
CA ILE A 35 -17.53 -0.99 9.46
C ILE A 35 -16.72 -2.28 9.52
N LEU A 36 -15.99 -2.51 10.63
CA LEU A 36 -15.17 -3.73 10.80
C LEU A 36 -16.01 -5.01 10.79
N ILE A 37 -17.24 -4.94 11.33
CA ILE A 37 -18.20 -6.06 11.32
C ILE A 37 -18.73 -6.32 9.90
N GLN A 38 -18.97 -5.27 9.13
CA GLN A 38 -19.46 -5.37 7.76
C GLN A 38 -18.40 -6.01 6.84
N GLU A 39 -17.15 -5.58 6.93
CA GLU A 39 -16.02 -6.15 6.15
C GLU A 39 -15.76 -7.63 6.50
N LYS A 40 -15.94 -8.01 7.77
CA LYS A 40 -15.83 -9.42 8.19
C LYS A 40 -16.94 -10.29 7.63
N LYS A 41 -18.16 -9.74 7.46
CA LYS A 41 -19.28 -10.47 6.85
C LYS A 41 -19.07 -10.67 5.35
N GLU A 42 -18.58 -9.64 4.65
CA GLU A 42 -18.33 -9.71 3.21
C GLU A 42 -17.22 -10.73 2.87
N LYS A 43 -16.13 -10.75 3.65
CA LYS A 43 -15.08 -11.78 3.52
C LYS A 43 -15.55 -13.20 3.85
N GLN A 44 -16.58 -13.33 4.68
CA GLN A 44 -17.17 -14.63 5.00
C GLN A 44 -18.11 -15.11 3.88
N GLU A 45 -18.89 -14.22 3.26
CA GLU A 45 -19.71 -14.54 2.09
C GLU A 45 -18.86 -14.90 0.87
N GLU A 46 -17.73 -14.21 0.63
CA GLU A 46 -16.81 -14.56 -0.46
C GLU A 46 -16.23 -15.98 -0.32
N LYS A 47 -15.83 -16.37 0.91
CA LYS A 47 -15.37 -17.73 1.20
C LYS A 47 -16.45 -18.79 1.00
N GLU A 48 -17.70 -18.47 1.33
CA GLU A 48 -18.83 -19.39 1.12
C GLU A 48 -19.14 -19.57 -0.38
N ILE A 49 -19.00 -18.52 -1.19
CA ILE A 49 -19.18 -18.57 -2.65
C ILE A 49 -18.05 -19.35 -3.33
N GLU A 50 -16.81 -19.20 -2.87
CA GLU A 50 -15.65 -19.93 -3.39
C GLU A 50 -15.74 -21.43 -3.08
N THR A 51 -16.20 -21.78 -1.87
CA THR A 51 -16.44 -23.17 -1.46
C THR A 51 -17.58 -23.82 -2.25
N ALA A 52 -18.60 -23.04 -2.65
CA ALA A 52 -19.72 -23.53 -3.46
C ALA A 52 -19.37 -23.76 -4.94
N ARG A 53 -18.28 -23.18 -5.45
CA ARG A 53 -17.82 -23.34 -6.84
C ARG A 53 -16.92 -24.56 -7.07
N GLY A 54 -16.40 -25.18 -6.01
CA GLY A 54 -15.48 -26.33 -6.08
C GLY A 54 -16.14 -27.71 -6.22
N GLY A 55 -17.43 -27.80 -6.56
CA GLY A 55 -18.15 -29.07 -6.54
C GLY A 55 -19.25 -29.21 -7.59
N ASP A 56 -18.90 -29.38 -8.86
CA ASP A 56 -19.68 -30.23 -9.77
C ASP A 56 -18.82 -30.67 -10.97
N GLY A 57 -18.70 -31.99 -11.16
CA GLY A 57 -18.01 -32.61 -12.28
C GLY A 57 -19.03 -33.34 -13.15
N GLY A 58 -19.21 -32.85 -14.38
CA GLY A 58 -20.08 -33.47 -15.39
C GLY A 58 -19.56 -33.22 -16.79
N GLU A 59 -19.27 -34.30 -17.50
CA GLU A 59 -18.78 -34.39 -18.89
C GLU A 59 -19.81 -33.84 -19.90
N GLU A 60 -19.35 -33.12 -20.95
CA GLU A 60 -19.99 -33.12 -22.28
C GLU A 60 -19.01 -32.64 -23.38
N GLU A 61 -18.99 -33.36 -24.50
CA GLU A 61 -18.07 -33.27 -25.66
C GLU A 61 -18.46 -32.21 -26.72
N GLU A 62 -17.43 -31.74 -27.45
CA GLU A 62 -17.35 -31.17 -28.82
C GLU A 62 -18.22 -29.97 -29.25
N MET A 63 -17.59 -28.89 -29.74
CA MET A 63 -17.37 -28.63 -31.18
C MET A 63 -16.55 -27.33 -31.41
N GLN A 64 -15.53 -27.37 -32.28
CA GLN A 64 -14.70 -26.24 -32.69
C GLN A 64 -15.41 -25.30 -33.68
N GLU A 65 -15.29 -23.98 -33.49
CA GLU A 65 -15.21 -23.00 -34.59
C GLU A 65 -14.37 -21.78 -34.13
N GLY A 66 -13.38 -21.41 -34.94
CA GLY A 66 -12.33 -20.45 -34.59
C GLY A 66 -12.72 -18.98 -34.77
N LYS A 67 -12.24 -18.15 -33.85
CA LYS A 67 -11.95 -16.72 -34.04
C LYS A 67 -10.67 -16.37 -33.27
N GLN A 68 -9.78 -15.66 -33.96
CA GLN A 68 -8.59 -15.02 -33.37
C GLN A 68 -9.05 -13.82 -32.54
N GLU A 69 -8.59 -13.74 -31.29
CA GLU A 69 -8.61 -12.53 -30.46
C GLU A 69 -7.32 -12.53 -29.60
N GLU A 70 -6.63 -11.40 -29.58
CA GLU A 70 -5.39 -11.15 -28.82
C GLU A 70 -5.68 -11.19 -27.32
N ALA A 71 -4.99 -12.08 -26.61
CA ALA A 71 -5.04 -12.18 -25.16
C ALA A 71 -3.85 -11.43 -24.54
N GLY A 72 -4.15 -10.51 -23.61
CA GLY A 72 -3.21 -10.10 -22.58
C GLY A 72 -2.85 -11.31 -21.72
N ALA A 73 -1.56 -11.58 -21.58
CA ALA A 73 -1.05 -12.76 -20.91
C ALA A 73 -1.10 -12.56 -19.38
N ALA A 74 -2.15 -13.07 -18.74
CA ALA A 74 -2.00 -13.70 -17.43
C ALA A 74 -1.59 -15.15 -17.71
N MET A 75 -0.36 -15.52 -17.34
CA MET A 75 0.21 -16.84 -17.60
C MET A 75 0.05 -17.69 -16.34
N GLU A 76 -1.02 -18.49 -16.26
CA GLU A 76 -1.09 -19.62 -15.32
C GLU A 76 -0.17 -20.74 -15.84
N MET A 77 0.89 -21.07 -15.09
CA MET A 77 1.72 -22.24 -15.37
C MET A 77 1.16 -23.47 -14.66
N ASP A 78 0.66 -24.41 -15.44
CA ASP A 78 0.29 -25.75 -15.01
C ASP A 78 1.54 -26.65 -15.09
N THR A 79 2.11 -27.05 -13.95
CA THR A 79 3.28 -27.96 -13.90
C THR A 79 2.85 -29.39 -13.63
N GLU A 80 2.88 -30.24 -14.66
CA GLU A 80 2.72 -31.68 -14.53
C GLU A 80 3.88 -32.31 -13.72
N LYS A 81 3.56 -32.85 -12.54
CA LYS A 81 4.50 -33.60 -11.68
C LYS A 81 4.83 -34.98 -12.28
N LYS A 82 6.04 -35.13 -12.83
CA LYS A 82 6.65 -36.46 -13.06
C LYS A 82 7.25 -36.98 -11.75
N LYS A 83 6.70 -38.09 -11.23
CA LYS A 83 7.24 -38.84 -10.09
C LYS A 83 8.64 -39.38 -10.40
N GLY A 84 9.65 -38.84 -9.72
CA GLY A 84 10.97 -39.42 -9.55
C GLY A 84 11.29 -39.41 -8.06
N ASN A 85 11.42 -40.59 -7.49
CA ASN A 85 11.77 -40.86 -6.10
C ASN A 85 13.26 -40.52 -5.90
N ASP A 86 13.62 -39.69 -4.94
CA ASP A 86 14.73 -39.92 -3.99
C ASP A 86 14.79 -38.76 -2.98
N SER A 87 15.14 -39.14 -1.76
CA SER A 87 14.94 -38.48 -0.47
C SER A 87 15.96 -37.38 -0.13
N GLU A 88 15.53 -36.51 0.81
CA GLU A 88 16.30 -35.55 1.63
C GLU A 88 16.24 -34.08 1.17
N ASP A 89 15.22 -33.35 1.66
CA ASP A 89 15.25 -31.96 2.19
C ASP A 89 13.78 -31.45 2.31
N GLU A 90 13.16 -31.64 3.48
CA GLU A 90 11.72 -31.36 3.72
C GLU A 90 11.41 -29.96 4.29
N ASP A 91 12.33 -28.99 4.24
CA ASP A 91 12.07 -27.62 4.77
C ASP A 91 12.62 -26.50 3.86
N ALA A 92 12.60 -26.68 2.54
CA ALA A 92 12.71 -25.53 1.62
C ALA A 92 11.31 -24.95 1.43
N GLU A 93 10.87 -24.09 2.35
CA GLU A 93 9.76 -23.19 2.07
C GLU A 93 10.10 -22.45 0.77
N ASP A 94 9.18 -22.51 -0.21
CA ASP A 94 9.29 -21.86 -1.50
C ASP A 94 9.26 -20.34 -1.26
N TYR A 95 10.42 -19.76 -0.95
CA TYR A 95 10.54 -18.35 -0.63
C TYR A 95 10.36 -17.56 -1.92
N GLU A 96 9.11 -17.21 -2.21
CA GLU A 96 8.79 -16.30 -3.31
C GLU A 96 9.26 -14.89 -2.96
N PHE A 97 10.22 -14.39 -3.74
CA PHE A 97 10.78 -13.06 -3.56
C PHE A 97 9.73 -11.98 -3.90
N GLY A 98 9.27 -11.24 -2.88
CA GLY A 98 8.25 -10.21 -3.05
C GLY A 98 7.78 -9.59 -1.73
N TYR A 99 6.74 -8.75 -1.82
CA TYR A 99 6.06 -8.21 -0.65
C TYR A 99 4.99 -9.19 -0.15
N HIS A 100 4.86 -9.31 1.17
CA HIS A 100 3.83 -10.14 1.80
C HIS A 100 2.68 -9.28 2.34
N ASP A 101 1.52 -9.90 2.52
CA ASP A 101 0.34 -9.23 3.07
C ASP A 101 0.62 -8.68 4.47
N GLY A 102 0.37 -7.37 4.63
CA GLY A 102 0.49 -6.67 5.90
C GLY A 102 -0.81 -6.66 6.71
N ASN A 103 -0.78 -5.94 7.82
CA ASN A 103 -1.95 -5.71 8.64
C ASN A 103 -2.88 -4.64 8.03
N VAL A 104 -4.16 -4.66 8.40
CA VAL A 104 -5.15 -3.65 8.01
C VAL A 104 -5.21 -2.55 9.07
N TYR A 105 -5.19 -1.28 8.63
CA TYR A 105 -5.21 -0.12 9.53
C TYR A 105 -6.20 0.95 9.08
N SER A 106 -6.73 1.70 10.05
CA SER A 106 -7.16 3.07 9.78
C SER A 106 -5.94 3.97 9.58
N LEU A 107 -6.09 5.10 8.86
CA LEU A 107 -4.97 6.02 8.64
C LEU A 107 -4.35 6.53 9.96
N GLN A 108 -5.18 6.77 10.98
CA GLN A 108 -4.71 7.17 12.31
C GLN A 108 -3.96 6.02 13.02
N GLY A 109 -4.43 4.78 12.87
CA GLY A 109 -3.76 3.59 13.39
C GLY A 109 -2.40 3.38 12.75
N TYR A 110 -2.34 3.46 11.41
CA TYR A 110 -1.09 3.33 10.65
C TYR A 110 -0.09 4.41 11.04
N LYS A 111 -0.54 5.67 11.20
CA LYS A 111 0.33 6.76 11.67
C LYS A 111 0.92 6.49 13.06
N LYS A 112 0.11 6.02 14.03
CA LYS A 112 0.61 5.70 15.39
C LYS A 112 1.65 4.59 15.34
N MET A 113 1.40 3.54 14.56
CA MET A 113 2.35 2.45 14.34
C MET A 113 3.65 2.96 13.71
N ALA A 114 3.56 3.72 12.62
CA ALA A 114 4.71 4.27 11.91
C ALA A 114 5.57 5.20 12.78
N ASP A 115 4.93 6.07 13.55
CA ASP A 115 5.61 6.97 14.48
C ASP A 115 6.35 6.15 15.56
N SER A 116 5.68 5.17 16.18
CA SER A 116 6.27 4.29 17.20
C SER A 116 7.44 3.46 16.66
N TRP A 117 7.31 2.95 15.43
CA TRP A 117 8.37 2.21 14.75
C TRP A 117 9.60 3.10 14.57
N LYS A 118 9.42 4.34 14.10
CA LYS A 118 10.54 5.26 13.84
C LYS A 118 11.28 5.65 15.12
N GLU A 119 10.55 5.92 16.21
CA GLU A 119 11.18 6.22 17.51
C GLU A 119 11.95 5.02 18.06
N THR A 120 11.42 3.81 17.88
CA THR A 120 12.06 2.57 18.32
C THR A 120 13.33 2.30 17.51
N PHE A 121 13.24 2.38 16.18
CA PHE A 121 14.38 2.12 15.29
C PHE A 121 15.55 3.09 15.53
N PHE A 122 15.26 4.37 15.78
CA PHE A 122 16.28 5.39 16.01
C PHE A 122 16.61 5.65 17.49
N GLU A 123 15.92 4.99 18.41
CA GLU A 123 16.03 5.14 19.88
C GLU A 123 15.92 6.60 20.36
N ARG A 124 15.11 7.42 19.68
CA ARG A 124 14.96 8.85 19.96
C ARG A 124 13.67 9.41 19.39
N SER A 125 13.29 10.60 19.85
CA SER A 125 12.09 11.28 19.36
C SER A 125 12.17 11.61 17.88
N ILE A 126 11.06 11.41 17.15
CA ILE A 126 10.93 11.69 15.70
C ILE A 126 11.42 13.08 15.33
N LYS A 127 11.11 14.08 16.16
CA LYS A 127 11.45 15.50 15.91
C LYS A 127 12.96 15.77 15.84
N SER A 128 13.79 14.86 16.34
CA SER A 128 15.25 14.98 16.34
C SER A 128 15.93 14.30 15.14
N ILE A 129 15.17 13.53 14.36
CA ILE A 129 15.66 12.73 13.23
C ILE A 129 15.61 13.60 11.99
N THR A 130 16.74 13.79 11.30
CA THR A 130 16.80 14.59 10.08
C THR A 130 16.65 13.73 8.83
N GLN A 131 16.23 14.34 7.73
CA GLN A 131 16.12 13.68 6.42
C GLN A 131 17.46 13.06 5.98
N ASP A 132 18.57 13.79 6.06
CA ASP A 132 19.91 13.29 5.71
C ASP A 132 20.36 12.09 6.54
N GLU A 133 19.88 11.98 7.78
CA GLU A 133 20.17 10.83 8.63
C GLU A 133 19.29 9.65 8.29
N THR A 134 18.01 9.88 8.03
CA THR A 134 17.10 8.86 7.49
C THR A 134 17.64 8.29 6.18
N GLU A 135 18.07 9.12 5.24
CA GLU A 135 18.63 8.68 3.95
C GLU A 135 19.91 7.84 4.13
N ARG A 136 20.87 8.31 4.94
CA ARG A 136 22.10 7.55 5.22
C ARG A 136 21.82 6.21 5.87
N MET A 137 20.85 6.16 6.79
CA MET A 137 20.51 4.94 7.50
C MET A 137 19.77 3.96 6.60
N TYR A 138 18.86 4.44 5.75
CA TYR A 138 18.19 3.64 4.74
C TYR A 138 19.19 2.86 3.87
N TRP A 139 20.14 3.57 3.26
CA TRP A 139 21.16 2.92 2.43
C TRP A 139 22.10 2.02 3.23
N ARG A 140 22.37 2.36 4.50
CA ARG A 140 23.16 1.49 5.38
C ARG A 140 22.46 0.17 5.65
N VAL A 141 21.15 0.18 5.93
CA VAL A 141 20.37 -1.04 6.15
C VAL A 141 20.41 -1.94 4.90
N LEU A 142 20.19 -1.36 3.72
CA LEU A 142 20.23 -2.12 2.46
C LEU A 142 21.60 -2.72 2.14
N ASP A 143 22.70 -2.10 2.60
CA ASP A 143 24.07 -2.59 2.40
C ASP A 143 24.49 -3.67 3.43
N HIS A 144 23.68 -3.93 4.46
CA HIS A 144 24.00 -4.86 5.55
C HIS A 144 22.93 -5.97 5.66
N PRO A 145 23.05 -7.08 4.89
CA PRO A 145 22.01 -8.11 4.81
C PRO A 145 21.72 -8.81 6.16
N GLU A 146 22.64 -8.74 7.12
CA GLU A 146 22.46 -9.26 8.48
C GLU A 146 21.46 -8.44 9.32
N THR A 147 21.09 -7.24 8.85
CA THR A 147 20.12 -6.36 9.54
C THR A 147 18.74 -6.55 8.93
N ALA A 148 17.98 -7.50 9.49
CA ALA A 148 16.58 -7.68 9.10
C ALA A 148 15.76 -6.48 9.58
N VAL A 149 15.25 -5.68 8.64
CA VAL A 149 14.37 -4.54 8.92
C VAL A 149 13.12 -4.71 8.09
N GLU A 150 11.99 -4.82 8.78
CA GLU A 150 10.67 -4.91 8.17
C GLU A 150 9.92 -3.60 8.36
N VAL A 151 9.22 -3.20 7.31
CA VAL A 151 8.35 -2.04 7.26
C VAL A 151 7.09 -2.39 6.48
N GLU A 152 6.01 -1.67 6.75
CA GLU A 152 4.75 -1.84 6.06
C GLU A 152 4.50 -0.67 5.12
N TYR A 153 3.82 -0.91 4.00
CA TYR A 153 3.50 0.12 3.01
C TYR A 153 2.11 -0.10 2.43
N GLY A 154 1.25 0.93 2.49
CA GLY A 154 -0.03 0.94 1.78
C GLY A 154 0.16 1.49 0.37
N SER A 155 0.37 0.61 -0.61
CA SER A 155 0.50 0.97 -2.03
C SER A 155 -0.80 0.76 -2.80
N GLU A 156 -0.94 1.48 -3.92
CA GLU A 156 -2.01 1.28 -4.92
C GLU A 156 -3.44 1.37 -4.36
N LEU A 157 -3.65 2.17 -3.31
CA LEU A 157 -4.96 2.30 -2.67
C LEU A 157 -5.91 3.03 -3.62
N HIS A 158 -6.91 2.30 -4.11
CA HIS A 158 -7.81 2.81 -5.14
C HIS A 158 -8.79 3.84 -4.56
N THR A 159 -8.86 5.03 -5.17
CA THR A 159 -9.71 6.13 -4.70
C THR A 159 -11.20 5.89 -4.85
N THR A 160 -11.63 4.91 -5.65
CA THR A 160 -13.07 4.57 -5.72
C THR A 160 -13.54 3.82 -4.47
N ILE A 161 -12.63 3.11 -3.80
CA ILE A 161 -12.88 2.38 -2.55
C ILE A 161 -12.69 3.33 -1.36
N HIS A 162 -11.54 3.99 -1.28
CA HIS A 162 -11.16 4.78 -0.11
C HIS A 162 -11.55 6.26 -0.19
N GLY A 163 -12.05 6.71 -1.34
CA GLY A 163 -12.24 8.13 -1.63
C GLY A 163 -10.94 8.81 -2.05
N SER A 164 -11.05 9.96 -2.73
CA SER A 164 -9.88 10.78 -3.02
C SER A 164 -9.48 11.62 -1.80
N ALA A 165 -8.18 11.86 -1.62
CA ALA A 165 -7.68 12.82 -0.65
C ALA A 165 -8.03 14.28 -1.04
N PHE A 166 -8.28 14.54 -2.33
CA PHE A 166 -8.70 15.85 -2.79
C PHE A 166 -10.23 16.01 -2.71
N PRO A 167 -10.72 17.22 -2.38
CA PRO A 167 -12.14 17.51 -2.47
C PRO A 167 -12.66 17.25 -3.88
N THR A 168 -13.77 16.53 -4.01
CA THR A 168 -14.37 16.20 -5.30
C THR A 168 -15.76 16.83 -5.43
N ALA A 169 -15.97 17.63 -6.48
CA ALA A 169 -17.21 18.37 -6.62
C ALA A 169 -18.41 17.42 -6.79
N GLY A 170 -19.47 17.62 -6.00
CA GLY A 170 -20.67 16.79 -6.06
C GLY A 170 -20.52 15.42 -5.41
N ASN A 171 -19.42 15.15 -4.68
CA ASN A 171 -19.24 13.91 -3.93
C ASN A 171 -20.31 13.81 -2.83
N PRO A 172 -21.23 12.82 -2.87
CA PRO A 172 -22.27 12.68 -1.85
C PRO A 172 -21.73 12.06 -0.55
N ARG A 173 -20.56 11.40 -0.59
CA ARG A 173 -19.96 10.72 0.57
C ARG A 173 -19.25 11.68 1.52
N ASN A 174 -18.81 12.84 1.02
CA ASN A 174 -18.16 13.86 1.85
C ASN A 174 -18.82 15.24 1.66
N PRO A 175 -19.77 15.63 2.53
CA PRO A 175 -20.42 16.94 2.47
C PRO A 175 -19.45 18.13 2.54
N LEU A 176 -18.26 17.95 3.13
CA LEU A 176 -17.23 18.99 3.23
C LEU A 176 -16.66 19.38 1.86
N ASP A 177 -16.69 18.47 0.88
CA ASP A 177 -16.20 18.73 -0.49
C ASP A 177 -17.03 19.80 -1.20
N ASN A 178 -18.31 19.93 -0.82
CA ASN A 178 -19.27 20.84 -1.44
C ASN A 178 -19.34 22.21 -0.77
N THR A 179 -18.44 22.49 0.18
CA THR A 179 -18.32 23.81 0.80
C THR A 179 -17.79 24.85 -0.19
N SER A 180 -18.12 26.12 0.00
CA SER A 180 -17.61 27.21 -0.85
C SER A 180 -16.08 27.31 -0.83
N ALA A 181 -15.46 26.96 0.30
CA ALA A 181 -14.00 26.91 0.46
C ALA A 181 -13.36 25.81 -0.42
N ASN A 182 -13.95 24.61 -0.43
CA ASN A 182 -13.40 23.47 -1.19
C ASN A 182 -13.77 23.50 -2.67
N SER A 183 -14.79 24.27 -3.04
CA SER A 183 -15.25 24.49 -4.42
C SER A 183 -14.13 24.91 -5.38
N ALA A 184 -13.16 25.70 -4.93
CA ALA A 184 -12.03 26.12 -5.76
C ALA A 184 -11.02 24.98 -5.99
N TYR A 185 -10.70 24.22 -4.93
CA TYR A 185 -9.76 23.10 -5.00
C TYR A 185 -10.34 21.91 -5.78
N SER A 186 -11.64 21.65 -5.66
CA SER A 186 -12.31 20.57 -6.39
C SER A 186 -12.36 20.78 -7.91
N ARG A 187 -12.33 22.04 -8.38
CA ARG A 187 -12.27 22.38 -9.81
C ARG A 187 -10.89 22.76 -10.31
N SER A 188 -9.87 22.72 -9.44
CA SER A 188 -8.51 23.05 -9.84
C SER A 188 -8.01 22.06 -10.88
N ALA A 189 -7.26 22.55 -11.88
CA ALA A 189 -6.55 21.69 -12.83
C ALA A 189 -5.41 20.90 -12.16
N TRP A 190 -4.95 21.33 -10.98
CA TRP A 190 -3.94 20.63 -10.18
C TRP A 190 -4.53 19.60 -9.22
N ASN A 191 -5.86 19.47 -9.17
CA ASN A 191 -6.49 18.35 -8.49
C ASN A 191 -6.29 17.10 -9.36
N LEU A 192 -5.67 16.06 -8.80
CA LEU A 192 -5.25 14.90 -9.59
C LEU A 192 -6.45 14.17 -10.25
N ASN A 193 -7.65 14.26 -9.66
CA ASN A 193 -8.87 13.71 -10.27
C ASN A 193 -9.29 14.43 -11.58
N ASN A 194 -8.79 15.64 -11.81
CA ASN A 194 -9.15 16.47 -12.97
C ASN A 194 -8.06 16.50 -14.05
N LEU A 195 -6.84 16.01 -13.77
CA LEU A 195 -5.68 16.20 -14.66
C LEU A 195 -5.91 15.67 -16.06
N ASN A 196 -6.56 14.51 -16.17
CA ASN A 196 -6.76 13.86 -17.47
C ASN A 196 -7.70 14.62 -18.39
N SER A 197 -8.50 15.55 -17.87
CA SER A 197 -9.44 16.34 -18.68
C SER A 197 -8.78 17.22 -19.74
N CYS A 198 -7.47 17.50 -19.63
CA CYS A 198 -6.72 18.30 -20.59
C CYS A 198 -5.59 17.52 -21.31
N THR A 199 -5.52 16.20 -21.17
CA THR A 199 -4.47 15.36 -21.78
C THR A 199 -5.04 14.42 -22.86
N LEU A 200 -4.17 13.67 -23.55
CA LEU A 200 -4.61 12.60 -24.47
C LEU A 200 -5.41 11.51 -23.76
N LEU A 201 -5.25 11.36 -22.44
CA LEU A 201 -5.98 10.39 -21.65
C LEU A 201 -7.47 10.73 -21.52
N SER A 202 -7.89 11.98 -21.82
CA SER A 202 -9.31 12.36 -21.90
C SER A 202 -10.13 11.57 -22.94
N TYR A 203 -9.49 10.91 -23.90
CA TYR A 203 -10.15 10.08 -24.91
C TYR A 203 -10.33 8.62 -24.46
N VAL A 204 -9.66 8.20 -23.40
CA VAL A 204 -9.86 6.88 -22.78
C VAL A 204 -11.18 6.93 -22.00
N LYS A 205 -12.08 5.99 -22.27
CA LYS A 205 -13.44 6.00 -21.68
C LYS A 205 -13.53 5.12 -20.45
N GLU A 206 -12.67 4.13 -20.38
CA GLU A 206 -12.50 3.23 -19.26
C GLU A 206 -11.80 3.98 -18.12
N ASP A 207 -12.31 3.79 -16.90
CA ASP A 207 -11.61 4.25 -15.71
C ASP A 207 -10.53 3.23 -15.35
N ILE A 208 -9.29 3.55 -15.69
CA ILE A 208 -8.11 2.72 -15.41
C ILE A 208 -7.48 3.24 -14.11
N PRO A 209 -7.52 2.48 -13.00
CA PRO A 209 -6.88 2.87 -11.74
C PRO A 209 -5.38 3.15 -11.93
N GLY A 210 -4.85 4.18 -11.26
CA GLY A 210 -3.44 4.57 -11.35
C GLY A 210 -3.14 5.46 -12.56
N VAL A 211 -3.86 5.27 -13.68
CA VAL A 211 -3.67 6.05 -14.92
C VAL A 211 -4.71 7.16 -15.07
N ILE A 212 -5.99 6.80 -14.97
CA ILE A 212 -7.13 7.73 -15.10
C ILE A 212 -7.57 8.24 -13.73
N SER A 213 -7.81 7.33 -12.80
CA SER A 213 -8.12 7.64 -11.40
C SER A 213 -6.86 7.55 -10.54
N PRO A 214 -6.58 8.55 -9.69
CA PRO A 214 -5.35 8.57 -8.90
C PRO A 214 -5.30 7.42 -7.88
N TRP A 215 -4.09 6.98 -7.55
CA TRP A 215 -3.84 6.11 -6.38
C TRP A 215 -3.47 6.93 -5.14
N ILE A 216 -3.76 6.36 -3.98
CA ILE A 216 -3.29 6.84 -2.69
C ILE A 216 -2.16 5.93 -2.22
N TYR A 217 -1.14 6.55 -1.62
CA TYR A 217 -0.02 5.83 -1.04
C TYR A 217 0.16 6.28 0.42
N ALA A 218 0.11 5.33 1.35
CA ALA A 218 0.35 5.54 2.78
C ALA A 218 1.70 4.91 3.15
N GLY A 219 2.71 5.74 3.39
CA GLY A 219 4.06 5.30 3.69
C GLY A 219 4.51 5.61 5.11
N MET A 220 5.44 4.80 5.63
CA MET A 220 6.18 5.02 6.86
C MET A 220 7.68 5.22 6.60
N CYS A 221 8.46 5.44 7.65
CA CYS A 221 9.93 5.52 7.54
C CYS A 221 10.49 4.25 6.87
N PHE A 222 11.35 4.44 5.86
CA PHE A 222 11.93 3.39 5.00
C PHE A 222 10.95 2.62 4.09
N SER A 223 9.65 2.93 4.09
CA SER A 223 8.77 2.47 3.01
C SER A 223 9.35 2.86 1.65
N THR A 224 9.40 1.90 0.73
CA THR A 224 10.19 2.00 -0.49
C THR A 224 9.31 1.75 -1.70
N PHE A 225 9.52 2.57 -2.73
CA PHE A 225 9.10 2.30 -4.10
C PHE A 225 10.37 2.06 -4.91
N CYS A 226 10.52 0.85 -5.46
CA CYS A 226 11.74 0.47 -6.16
C CYS A 226 11.89 1.18 -7.50
N TRP A 227 13.05 1.04 -8.15
CA TRP A 227 13.31 1.62 -9.46
C TRP A 227 12.30 1.13 -10.49
N HIS A 228 11.65 2.07 -11.19
CA HIS A 228 10.72 1.79 -12.27
C HIS A 228 10.55 2.98 -13.20
N ASN A 229 9.89 2.73 -14.32
CA ASN A 229 9.26 3.73 -15.16
C ASN A 229 7.75 3.49 -15.17
N GLU A 230 7.00 4.49 -15.63
CA GLU A 230 5.55 4.40 -15.71
C GLU A 230 5.12 3.56 -16.91
N ASP A 231 3.99 2.88 -16.79
CA ASP A 231 3.37 2.16 -17.89
C ASP A 231 3.23 3.05 -19.12
N HIS A 232 3.55 2.50 -20.30
CA HIS A 232 3.58 3.22 -21.57
C HIS A 232 4.47 4.49 -21.57
N TYR A 233 5.42 4.59 -20.63
CA TYR A 233 6.30 5.76 -20.44
C TYR A 233 5.51 7.07 -20.31
N LEU A 234 4.36 6.99 -19.64
CA LEU A 234 3.54 8.16 -19.34
C LEU A 234 4.26 9.08 -18.34
N TYR A 235 3.78 10.32 -18.27
CA TYR A 235 4.16 11.20 -17.19
C TYR A 235 3.46 10.77 -15.90
N SER A 236 4.20 10.79 -14.79
CA SER A 236 3.65 10.65 -13.45
C SER A 236 3.71 11.96 -12.69
N ILE A 237 2.72 12.16 -11.83
CA ILE A 237 2.61 13.32 -10.95
C ILE A 237 2.16 12.86 -9.58
N ASN A 238 2.94 13.25 -8.57
CA ASN A 238 2.68 12.91 -7.18
C ASN A 238 2.39 14.17 -6.37
N TYR A 239 1.42 14.09 -5.46
CA TYR A 239 1.13 15.14 -4.50
C TYR A 239 1.23 14.59 -3.08
N LEU A 240 2.17 15.12 -2.30
CA LEU A 240 2.29 14.79 -0.88
C LEU A 240 1.25 15.59 -0.09
N TRP A 241 0.17 14.93 0.32
CA TRP A 241 -0.95 15.58 1.02
C TRP A 241 -0.60 15.99 2.45
N GLU A 242 -0.06 15.06 3.23
CA GLU A 242 0.35 15.25 4.62
C GLU A 242 1.47 14.27 4.96
N GLY A 243 2.29 14.60 5.97
CA GLY A 243 3.29 13.70 6.53
C GLY A 243 4.73 14.21 6.42
N GLU A 244 5.67 13.30 6.64
CA GLU A 244 7.10 13.57 6.51
C GLU A 244 7.56 13.56 5.05
N PRO A 245 8.74 14.14 4.72
CA PRO A 245 9.24 14.18 3.35
C PRO A 245 9.42 12.80 2.71
N LYS A 246 9.05 12.70 1.43
CA LYS A 246 9.36 11.56 0.55
C LYS A 246 10.63 11.86 -0.24
N GLN A 247 11.63 10.99 -0.15
CA GLN A 247 12.88 11.10 -0.91
C GLN A 247 12.71 10.45 -2.29
N TRP A 248 13.18 11.14 -3.34
CA TRP A 248 13.16 10.65 -4.72
C TRP A 248 14.57 10.54 -5.28
N TYR A 249 14.78 9.53 -6.12
CA TYR A 249 15.91 9.43 -7.02
C TYR A 249 15.35 9.27 -8.43
N GLY A 250 15.94 9.98 -9.39
CA GLY A 250 15.48 9.97 -10.77
C GLY A 250 16.65 9.78 -11.72
N VAL A 251 16.40 9.02 -12.78
CA VAL A 251 17.30 8.86 -13.92
C VAL A 251 16.63 9.49 -15.14
N SER A 252 17.41 10.17 -15.99
CA SER A 252 16.89 10.74 -17.24
C SER A 252 16.39 9.62 -18.16
N GLY A 253 15.28 9.85 -18.88
CA GLY A 253 14.81 8.90 -19.89
C GLY A 253 15.82 8.64 -21.02
N GLU A 254 16.72 9.60 -21.28
CA GLU A 254 17.84 9.43 -22.23
C GLU A 254 18.87 8.38 -21.77
N GLU A 255 18.92 8.10 -20.46
CA GLU A 255 19.87 7.19 -19.82
C GLU A 255 19.21 5.87 -19.38
N ALA A 256 17.98 5.59 -19.85
CA ALA A 256 17.23 4.39 -19.46
C ALA A 256 18.01 3.09 -19.79
N ASP A 257 18.54 2.98 -21.01
CA ASP A 257 19.35 1.82 -21.43
C ASP A 257 20.63 1.66 -20.60
N ALA A 258 21.29 2.77 -20.26
CA ALA A 258 22.48 2.78 -19.42
C ALA A 258 22.16 2.33 -17.99
N PHE A 259 21.04 2.78 -17.44
CA PHE A 259 20.53 2.33 -16.15
C PHE A 259 20.24 0.83 -16.15
N GLU A 260 19.52 0.31 -17.14
CA GLU A 260 19.23 -1.13 -17.23
C GLU A 260 20.51 -1.96 -17.34
N GLN A 261 21.49 -1.49 -18.11
CA GLN A 261 22.80 -2.13 -18.19
C GLN A 261 23.50 -2.15 -16.82
N ALA A 262 23.55 -1.00 -16.13
CA ALA A 262 24.12 -0.92 -14.79
C ALA A 262 23.38 -1.83 -13.79
N ALA A 263 22.05 -1.95 -13.89
CA ALA A 263 21.25 -2.84 -13.07
C ALA A 263 21.61 -4.32 -13.29
N ARG A 264 21.72 -4.75 -14.56
CA ARG A 264 22.16 -6.11 -14.91
C ARG A 264 23.57 -6.41 -14.40
N GLU A 265 24.46 -5.42 -14.41
CA GLU A 265 25.81 -5.55 -13.86
C GLU A 265 25.85 -5.55 -12.31
N TYR A 266 24.87 -4.93 -11.65
CA TYR A 266 24.78 -4.87 -10.20
C TYR A 266 24.34 -6.20 -9.59
N ALA A 267 23.32 -6.83 -10.19
CA ALA A 267 22.72 -8.07 -9.69
C ALA A 267 22.62 -9.15 -10.80
N PRO A 268 23.74 -9.60 -11.39
CA PRO A 268 23.72 -10.46 -12.58
C PRO A 268 22.97 -11.79 -12.35
N GLU A 269 23.10 -12.38 -11.16
CA GLU A 269 22.41 -13.65 -10.83
C GLU A 269 20.89 -13.47 -10.79
N LEU A 270 20.41 -12.36 -10.24
CA LEU A 270 18.98 -12.02 -10.18
C LEU A 270 18.39 -11.87 -11.59
N PHE A 271 19.07 -11.13 -12.47
CA PHE A 271 18.63 -10.95 -13.87
C PHE A 271 18.76 -12.22 -14.73
N LEU A 272 19.62 -13.17 -14.34
CA LEU A 272 19.70 -14.48 -15.01
C LEU A 272 18.53 -15.39 -14.63
N GLN A 273 18.08 -15.32 -13.38
CA GLN A 273 16.91 -16.05 -12.89
C GLN A 273 15.62 -15.41 -13.41
N GLU A 274 15.55 -14.08 -13.36
CA GLU A 274 14.38 -13.29 -13.72
C GLU A 274 14.77 -12.11 -14.63
N PRO A 275 14.76 -12.29 -15.96
CA PRO A 275 15.11 -11.23 -16.91
C PRO A 275 14.25 -9.96 -16.77
N ASP A 276 13.01 -10.13 -16.30
CA ASP A 276 12.00 -9.07 -16.16
C ASP A 276 11.94 -8.48 -14.72
N VAL A 277 12.94 -8.73 -13.87
CA VAL A 277 12.91 -8.34 -12.45
C VAL A 277 12.70 -6.83 -12.20
N LEU A 278 13.13 -5.97 -13.13
CA LEU A 278 12.87 -4.52 -13.03
C LEU A 278 11.38 -4.19 -13.12
N PHE A 279 10.59 -4.99 -13.83
CA PHE A 279 9.14 -4.83 -13.91
C PHE A 279 8.42 -5.33 -12.66
N ARG A 280 9.09 -6.13 -11.82
CA ARG A 280 8.52 -6.64 -10.56
C ARG A 280 8.60 -5.65 -9.39
N LEU A 281 9.26 -4.49 -9.57
CA LEU A 281 9.31 -3.40 -8.57
C LEU A 281 9.90 -3.80 -7.20
N VAL A 282 10.86 -4.72 -7.18
CA VAL A 282 11.43 -5.31 -5.94
C VAL A 282 12.91 -5.02 -5.73
N THR A 283 13.58 -4.32 -6.66
CA THR A 283 15.04 -4.12 -6.62
C THR A 283 15.43 -2.67 -6.41
N MET A 284 16.24 -2.44 -5.37
CA MET A 284 16.89 -1.16 -5.11
C MET A 284 18.38 -1.21 -5.46
N ILE A 285 18.80 -0.29 -6.33
CA ILE A 285 20.20 -0.08 -6.70
C ILE A 285 20.66 1.26 -6.09
N PRO A 286 21.77 1.29 -5.33
CA PRO A 286 22.26 2.53 -4.75
C PRO A 286 22.58 3.59 -5.84
N PRO A 287 22.10 4.84 -5.71
CA PRO A 287 22.48 5.93 -6.63
C PRO A 287 23.98 6.16 -6.69
N SER A 288 24.71 5.86 -5.60
CA SER A 288 26.17 5.91 -5.56
C SER A 288 26.83 4.89 -6.49
N TYR A 289 26.21 3.74 -6.72
CA TYR A 289 26.65 2.74 -7.71
C TYR A 289 26.35 3.23 -9.12
N LEU A 290 25.12 3.70 -9.38
CA LEU A 290 24.72 4.22 -10.70
C LEU A 290 25.66 5.33 -11.16
N LYS A 291 25.95 6.30 -10.28
CA LYS A 291 26.88 7.41 -10.57
C LYS A 291 28.31 6.94 -10.90
N GLN A 292 28.74 5.77 -10.43
CA GLN A 292 30.05 5.21 -10.77
C GLN A 292 30.06 4.58 -12.17
N LYS A 293 28.89 4.20 -12.70
CA LYS A 293 28.73 3.55 -14.01
C LYS A 293 28.60 4.53 -15.16
N GLY A 294 28.22 5.78 -14.89
CA GLY A 294 28.07 6.84 -15.89
C GLY A 294 26.87 7.70 -15.59
#